data_AF-A0A1L9MU28-F1
#
_entry.id   AF-A0A1L9MU28-F1
#
_cell.length_a   1.000
_cell.length_b   1.000
_cell.length_c   1.000
_cell.angle_alpha   90.00
_cell.angle_beta   90.00
_cell.angle_gamma   90.00
#
_symmetry.space_group_name_H-M   'P 1'
#
loop_
_entity.id
_entity.type
_entity.pdbx_description
1 polymer ?
#
loop_
_entity_poly.entity_id
_entity_poly.type
_entity_poly.pdbx_seq_one_letter_code
_entity_poly.pdbx_strand_id
1 'polypeptide(L)'
;MIGTSPAEYFFMRICILFLHNIAPISALYCIQLLLAQFFHLPTYVEIIPYPIQIWLTAEAIFFTAVFVPVKYALDRSPIYHRYISTACREQLFESCHANVPNLERYLSRWLMVSEAEYIRRDNVKDFIRWAFFTPGYVQERDQQNEGEVETYVTKIEKLTGRELPPGRMDVKSLGQLLNEAGGSHRSLLWYTCIFVVDTMIYYKMLYSGFHFHRNSLSRFFTVFPFRPPTILTTYRSPARHLTYWHRRHTSRTRLPVLFIHGIGVGLYPYTSFLRDLDKELERGATDDNEVGIIALEIMPISSRITHPALEKDMMIHEIMEIIRYHGWSRFVLVSHSYGSIIAANLLKSDQSAPLIGPMVFIDPVSFLLHLPDVAYNFIARRPARANEYQLWYFGSKDIGVAHALARRFSWVDNIIWKEDLRIKGDNNQEEDRNVTVVLSGKDLIVDAETVGQYLMGSSSGAWTVDKDAAQAWKNRPWVGHGLELLWYEQLDHAQVFDFEDTRGPVIRAVSVYSNAI
;
A
#
# COMPACT_ATOMS: atom_id res chain seq x y z
N MET A 1 3.75 -10.71 9.46
CA MET A 1 2.53 -11.47 9.08
C MET A 1 2.38 -12.69 9.98
N ILE A 2 1.16 -13.14 10.31
CA ILE A 2 0.94 -14.40 11.03
C ILE A 2 1.36 -15.60 10.17
N GLY A 3 1.72 -16.73 10.78
CA GLY A 3 2.08 -17.95 10.05
C GLY A 3 0.90 -18.64 9.36
N THR A 4 1.11 -19.89 8.95
CA THR A 4 0.12 -20.70 8.21
C THR A 4 -0.32 -21.95 8.97
N SER A 5 -0.07 -22.03 10.28
CA SER A 5 -0.43 -23.22 11.06
C SER A 5 -1.95 -23.36 11.22
N PRO A 6 -2.48 -24.59 11.44
CA PRO A 6 -3.90 -24.79 11.72
C PRO A 6 -4.39 -24.01 12.95
N ALA A 7 -3.56 -23.89 13.99
CA ALA A 7 -3.89 -23.14 15.20
C ALA A 7 -4.08 -21.65 14.90
N GLU A 8 -3.15 -21.05 14.15
CA GLU A 8 -3.25 -19.66 13.69
C GLU A 8 -4.48 -19.46 12.80
N TYR A 9 -4.80 -20.44 11.94
CA TYR A 9 -5.99 -20.41 11.11
C TYR A 9 -7.27 -20.34 11.95
N PHE A 10 -7.44 -21.24 12.92
CA PHE A 10 -8.61 -21.22 13.79
C PHE A 10 -8.68 -19.95 14.63
N PHE A 11 -7.54 -19.51 15.19
CA PHE A 11 -7.43 -18.25 15.92
C PHE A 11 -7.93 -17.07 15.08
N MET A 12 -7.39 -16.91 13.87
CA MET A 12 -7.77 -15.82 12.97
C MET A 12 -9.25 -15.87 12.58
N ARG A 13 -9.78 -17.06 12.29
CA ARG A 13 -11.20 -17.25 11.96
C ARG A 13 -12.12 -16.87 13.12
N ILE A 14 -11.77 -17.28 14.35
CA ILE A 14 -12.53 -16.93 15.56
C ILE A 14 -12.48 -15.43 15.80
N CYS A 15 -11.30 -14.81 15.72
CA CYS A 15 -11.15 -13.36 15.88
C CYS A 15 -11.99 -12.58 14.87
N ILE A 16 -11.94 -12.96 13.59
CA ILE A 16 -12.72 -12.32 12.53
C ILE A 16 -14.22 -12.50 12.77
N LEU A 17 -14.66 -13.72 13.09
CA LEU A 17 -16.06 -14.01 13.38
C LEU A 17 -16.57 -13.17 14.56
N PHE A 18 -15.79 -13.11 15.64
CA PHE A 18 -16.10 -12.29 16.81
C PHE A 18 -16.21 -10.81 16.42
N LEU A 19 -15.15 -10.22 15.87
CA LEU A 19 -15.09 -8.79 15.55
C LEU A 19 -16.15 -8.36 14.54
N HIS A 20 -16.46 -9.19 13.54
CA HIS A 20 -17.44 -8.88 12.51
C HIS A 20 -18.88 -8.85 13.06
N ASN A 21 -19.19 -9.70 14.05
CA ASN A 21 -20.56 -9.84 14.57
C ASN A 21 -20.88 -8.92 15.77
N ILE A 22 -19.90 -8.20 16.33
CA ILE A 22 -20.12 -7.28 17.45
C ILE A 22 -21.23 -6.26 17.15
N ALA A 23 -21.13 -5.52 16.04
CA ALA A 23 -22.12 -4.48 15.73
C ALA A 23 -23.51 -5.05 15.38
N PRO A 24 -23.65 -6.09 14.53
CA PRO A 24 -24.94 -6.73 14.30
C PRO A 24 -25.61 -7.23 15.58
N ILE A 25 -24.88 -7.92 16.47
CA ILE A 25 -25.42 -8.39 17.75
C ILE A 25 -25.83 -7.20 18.63
N SER A 26 -24.99 -6.17 18.70
CA SER A 26 -25.27 -4.94 19.46
C SER A 26 -26.52 -4.22 18.97
N ALA A 27 -26.70 -4.12 17.66
CA ALA A 27 -27.87 -3.51 17.04
C ALA A 27 -29.14 -4.33 17.32
N LEU A 28 -29.09 -5.66 17.16
CA LEU A 28 -30.20 -6.55 17.47
C LEU A 28 -30.61 -6.46 18.94
N TYR A 29 -29.64 -6.44 19.86
CA TYR A 29 -29.87 -6.23 21.28
C TYR A 29 -30.61 -4.91 21.54
N CYS A 30 -30.12 -3.79 20.97
CA CYS A 30 -30.76 -2.49 21.14
C CYS A 30 -32.18 -2.42 20.55
N ILE A 31 -32.41 -3.03 19.38
CA ILE A 31 -33.74 -3.12 18.77
C ILE A 31 -34.68 -3.94 19.66
N GLN A 32 -34.23 -5.08 20.19
CA GLN A 32 -35.03 -5.90 21.08
C GLN A 32 -35.41 -5.15 22.36
N LEU A 33 -34.49 -4.39 22.95
CA LEU A 33 -34.78 -3.54 24.11
C LEU A 33 -35.85 -2.49 23.79
N LEU A 34 -35.70 -1.78 22.67
CA LEU A 34 -36.66 -0.75 22.25
C LEU A 34 -38.05 -1.35 21.98
N LEU A 35 -38.13 -2.51 21.32
CA LEU A 35 -39.39 -3.21 21.07
C LEU A 35 -40.04 -3.69 22.36
N ALA A 36 -39.26 -4.27 23.28
CA ALA A 36 -39.80 -4.73 24.55
C ALA A 36 -40.33 -3.58 25.41
N GLN A 37 -39.65 -2.42 25.40
CA GLN A 37 -40.15 -1.20 26.02
C GLN A 37 -41.42 -0.68 25.34
N PHE A 38 -41.46 -0.68 24.01
CA PHE A 38 -42.61 -0.19 23.22
C PHE A 38 -43.86 -1.06 23.38
N PHE A 39 -43.70 -2.39 23.46
CA PHE A 39 -44.79 -3.35 23.62
C PHE A 39 -45.06 -3.76 25.07
N HIS A 40 -44.39 -3.13 26.05
CA HIS A 40 -44.48 -3.49 27.47
C HIS A 40 -44.25 -4.98 27.77
N LEU A 41 -43.36 -5.63 27.01
CA LEU A 41 -43.04 -7.04 27.19
C LEU A 41 -42.10 -7.24 28.39
N PRO A 42 -42.20 -8.35 29.13
CA PRO A 42 -41.26 -8.67 30.19
C PRO A 42 -39.85 -8.80 29.60
N THR A 43 -38.92 -7.98 30.11
CA THR A 43 -37.54 -7.95 29.66
C THR A 43 -36.69 -8.83 30.57
N TYR A 44 -36.26 -10.00 30.09
CA TYR A 44 -35.27 -10.84 30.78
C TYR A 44 -33.83 -10.30 30.66
N VAL A 45 -33.69 -8.97 30.67
CA VAL A 45 -32.43 -8.25 30.42
C VAL A 45 -31.55 -8.23 31.68
N GLU A 46 -32.10 -8.62 32.84
CA GLU A 46 -31.41 -8.73 34.12
C GLU A 46 -30.21 -9.70 34.12
N ILE A 47 -30.03 -10.49 33.05
CA ILE A 47 -28.93 -11.44 32.91
C ILE A 47 -27.62 -10.76 32.43
N ILE A 48 -27.69 -9.58 31.79
CA ILE A 48 -26.51 -8.92 31.22
C ILE A 48 -26.01 -7.79 32.14
N PRO A 49 -24.75 -7.82 32.60
CA PRO A 49 -24.16 -6.75 33.41
C PRO A 49 -24.26 -5.35 32.77
N TYR A 50 -24.58 -4.33 33.57
CA TYR A 50 -24.77 -2.95 33.10
C TYR A 50 -23.62 -2.38 32.24
N PRO A 51 -22.32 -2.61 32.55
CA PRO A 51 -21.23 -2.15 31.69
C PRO A 51 -21.26 -2.74 30.27
N ILE A 52 -21.69 -4.00 30.14
CA ILE A 52 -21.82 -4.68 28.84
C ILE A 52 -22.98 -4.06 28.07
N GLN A 53 -24.09 -3.72 28.74
CA GLN A 53 -25.21 -3.03 28.10
C GLN A 53 -24.78 -1.68 27.52
N ILE A 54 -24.05 -0.87 28.29
CA ILE A 54 -23.51 0.42 27.82
C ILE A 54 -22.63 0.21 26.57
N TRP A 55 -21.74 -0.78 26.60
CA TRP A 55 -20.86 -1.05 25.48
C TRP A 55 -21.62 -1.51 24.23
N LEU A 56 -22.60 -2.42 24.36
CA LEU A 56 -23.46 -2.83 23.25
C LEU A 56 -24.24 -1.64 22.67
N THR A 57 -24.77 -0.75 23.52
CA THR A 57 -25.42 0.47 23.05
C THR A 57 -24.44 1.40 22.32
N ALA A 58 -23.23 1.58 22.83
CA ALA A 58 -22.20 2.39 22.17
C ALA A 58 -21.78 1.81 20.81
N GLU A 59 -21.63 0.49 20.69
CA GLU A 59 -21.36 -0.21 19.43
C GLU A 59 -22.50 0.01 18.42
N ALA A 60 -23.76 -0.13 18.84
CA ALA A 60 -24.92 0.08 17.97
C ALA A 60 -25.02 1.53 17.49
N ILE A 61 -24.79 2.51 18.37
CA ILE A 61 -24.75 3.94 18.01
C ILE A 61 -23.59 4.21 17.06
N PHE A 62 -22.40 3.71 17.34
CA PHE A 62 -21.24 3.90 16.47
C PHE A 62 -21.48 3.32 15.07
N PHE A 63 -22.02 2.10 15.00
CA PHE A 63 -22.35 1.45 13.73
C PHE A 63 -23.33 2.30 12.90
N THR A 64 -24.43 2.75 13.51
CA THR A 64 -25.51 3.43 12.81
C THR A 64 -25.24 4.91 12.54
N ALA A 65 -24.68 5.64 13.50
CA ALA A 65 -24.49 7.09 13.44
C ALA A 65 -23.12 7.50 12.87
N VAL A 66 -22.11 6.63 12.89
CA VAL A 66 -20.77 6.94 12.38
C VAL A 66 -20.44 6.09 11.16
N PHE A 67 -20.43 4.77 11.31
CA PHE A 67 -19.95 3.90 10.24
C PHE A 67 -20.84 3.93 8.99
N VAL A 68 -22.16 3.78 9.14
CA VAL A 68 -23.09 3.78 8.00
C VAL A 68 -23.01 5.08 7.17
N PRO A 69 -23.07 6.29 7.77
CA PRO A 69 -22.91 7.53 7.02
C PRO A 69 -21.55 7.67 6.34
N VAL A 70 -20.45 7.31 7.03
CA VAL A 70 -19.09 7.33 6.45
C VAL A 70 -19.02 6.41 5.25
N LYS A 71 -19.51 5.17 5.38
CA LYS A 71 -19.53 4.20 4.29
C LYS A 71 -20.32 4.72 3.09
N TYR A 72 -21.51 5.27 3.34
CA TYR A 72 -22.34 5.84 2.29
C TYR A 72 -21.66 6.98 1.53
N ALA A 73 -20.95 7.87 2.24
CA ALA A 73 -20.19 8.96 1.62
C ALA A 73 -19.00 8.45 0.79
N LEU A 74 -18.27 7.45 1.29
CA LEU A 74 -17.12 6.87 0.61
C LEU A 74 -17.53 6.10 -0.65
N ASP A 75 -18.60 5.30 -0.58
CA ASP A 75 -19.10 4.51 -1.73
C ASP A 75 -19.53 5.42 -2.90
N ARG A 76 -19.96 6.65 -2.62
CA ARG A 76 -20.38 7.68 -3.60
C ARG A 76 -19.29 8.66 -4.01
N SER A 77 -18.08 8.50 -3.50
CA SER A 77 -16.96 9.36 -3.91
C SER A 77 -16.65 9.16 -5.39
N PRO A 78 -16.33 10.23 -6.13
CA PRO A 78 -15.90 10.09 -7.51
C PRO A 78 -14.62 9.25 -7.57
N ILE A 79 -14.50 8.47 -8.64
CA ILE A 79 -13.24 7.83 -9.01
C ILE A 79 -12.31 8.95 -9.48
N TYR A 80 -11.05 8.90 -9.10
CA TYR A 80 -10.03 9.81 -9.60
C TYR A 80 -9.77 9.55 -11.10
N HIS A 81 -9.81 10.60 -11.91
CA HIS A 81 -9.54 10.54 -13.35
C HIS A 81 -8.30 11.35 -13.69
N ARG A 82 -7.35 10.70 -14.36
CA ARG A 82 -6.25 11.40 -15.02
C ARG A 82 -6.36 11.18 -16.52
N TYR A 83 -6.27 12.28 -17.27
CA TYR A 83 -6.13 12.20 -18.71
C TYR A 83 -4.70 11.74 -19.06
N ILE A 84 -4.60 10.63 -19.79
CA ILE A 84 -3.36 10.15 -20.40
C ILE A 84 -3.42 10.50 -21.88
N SER A 85 -2.34 11.03 -22.46
CA SER A 85 -2.29 11.29 -23.91
C SER A 85 -2.17 9.98 -24.70
N THR A 86 -2.60 9.98 -25.97
CA THR A 86 -2.48 8.79 -26.85
C THR A 86 -1.05 8.27 -26.94
N ALA A 87 -0.06 9.16 -27.09
CA ALA A 87 1.35 8.76 -27.15
C ALA A 87 1.82 8.08 -25.85
N CYS A 88 1.37 8.57 -24.69
CA CYS A 88 1.71 7.98 -23.40
C CYS A 88 1.00 6.63 -23.19
N ARG A 89 -0.24 6.48 -23.66
CA ARG A 89 -0.96 5.18 -23.64
C ARG A 89 -0.24 4.14 -24.49
N GLU A 90 0.19 4.51 -25.70
CA GLU A 90 0.95 3.64 -26.59
C GLU A 90 2.25 3.17 -25.93
N GLN A 91 3.05 4.10 -25.40
CA GLN A 91 4.29 3.76 -24.69
C GLN A 91 4.03 2.85 -23.48
N LEU A 92 2.98 3.12 -22.72
CA LEU A 92 2.58 2.30 -21.58
C LEU A 92 2.17 0.88 -22.03
N PHE A 93 1.41 0.76 -23.11
CA PHE A 93 1.00 -0.52 -23.67
C PHE A 93 2.22 -1.37 -24.06
N GLU A 94 3.16 -0.79 -24.81
CA GLU A 94 4.39 -1.47 -25.22
C GLU A 94 5.26 -1.85 -24.01
N SER A 95 5.38 -0.96 -23.02
CA SER A 95 6.17 -1.21 -21.79
C SER A 95 5.56 -2.33 -20.94
N CYS A 96 4.23 -2.36 -20.78
CA CYS A 96 3.54 -3.46 -20.12
C CYS A 96 3.76 -4.76 -20.88
N HIS A 97 3.49 -4.78 -22.19
CA HIS A 97 3.58 -6.00 -22.98
C HIS A 97 4.99 -6.62 -22.98
N ALA A 98 6.05 -5.80 -23.10
CA ALA A 98 7.43 -6.26 -23.05
C ALA A 98 7.79 -6.98 -21.72
N ASN A 99 7.02 -6.74 -20.66
CA ASN A 99 7.26 -7.26 -19.32
C ASN A 99 6.17 -8.24 -18.84
N VAL A 100 5.34 -8.77 -19.76
CA VAL A 100 4.38 -9.83 -19.46
C VAL A 100 4.99 -11.20 -19.76
N PRO A 101 5.24 -12.07 -18.76
CA PRO A 101 5.86 -13.37 -19.00
C PRO A 101 4.98 -14.33 -19.82
N ASN A 102 3.66 -14.27 -19.62
CA ASN A 102 2.69 -15.08 -20.35
C ASN A 102 1.40 -14.28 -20.56
N LEU A 103 1.14 -13.90 -21.81
CA LEU A 103 0.03 -13.02 -22.17
C LEU A 103 -1.34 -13.66 -21.96
N GLU A 104 -1.49 -14.97 -22.23
CA GLU A 104 -2.77 -15.66 -22.02
C GLU A 104 -3.13 -15.76 -20.54
N ARG A 105 -2.17 -16.10 -19.67
CA ARG A 105 -2.35 -16.13 -18.22
C ARG A 105 -2.60 -14.72 -17.66
N TYR A 106 -1.92 -13.72 -18.20
CA TYR A 106 -2.14 -12.32 -17.84
C TYR A 106 -3.59 -11.89 -18.11
N LEU A 107 -4.08 -12.14 -19.33
CA LEU A 107 -5.45 -11.79 -19.72
C LEU A 107 -6.47 -12.63 -18.95
N SER A 108 -6.27 -13.94 -18.81
CA SER A 108 -7.23 -14.80 -18.10
C SER A 108 -7.43 -14.34 -16.66
N ARG A 109 -6.36 -13.93 -15.98
CA ARG A 109 -6.41 -13.41 -14.62
C ARG A 109 -7.08 -12.03 -14.53
N TRP A 110 -6.74 -11.09 -15.40
CA TRP A 110 -7.40 -9.76 -15.41
C TRP A 110 -8.88 -9.84 -15.75
N LEU A 111 -9.27 -10.76 -16.64
CA LEU A 111 -10.66 -11.00 -17.03
C LEU A 111 -11.39 -11.96 -16.10
N MET A 112 -10.70 -12.54 -15.11
CA MET A 112 -11.24 -13.50 -14.14
C MET A 112 -11.85 -14.76 -14.78
N VAL A 113 -11.30 -15.21 -15.91
CA VAL A 113 -11.72 -16.44 -16.60
C VAL A 113 -10.77 -17.60 -16.27
N SER A 114 -11.32 -18.82 -16.25
CA SER A 114 -10.56 -20.02 -15.87
C SER A 114 -9.49 -20.41 -16.88
N GLU A 115 -9.80 -20.28 -18.17
CA GLU A 115 -8.95 -20.73 -19.27
C GLU A 115 -8.91 -19.70 -20.39
N ALA A 116 -7.83 -19.74 -21.19
CA ALA A 116 -7.61 -18.80 -22.27
C ALA A 116 -8.69 -18.90 -23.36
N GLU A 117 -9.32 -20.07 -23.54
CA GLU A 117 -10.39 -20.30 -24.51
C GLU A 117 -11.67 -19.52 -24.22
N TYR A 118 -11.88 -19.10 -22.96
CA TYR A 118 -13.03 -18.29 -22.53
C TYR A 118 -12.78 -16.79 -22.68
N ILE A 119 -11.58 -16.38 -23.08
CA ILE A 119 -11.31 -14.98 -23.38
C ILE A 119 -12.15 -14.59 -24.60
N ARG A 120 -12.98 -13.56 -24.45
CA ARG A 120 -13.77 -12.99 -25.53
C ARG A 120 -13.32 -11.57 -25.82
N ARG A 121 -13.48 -11.16 -27.07
CA ARG A 121 -13.02 -9.87 -27.58
C ARG A 121 -13.59 -8.68 -26.80
N ASP A 122 -14.87 -8.72 -26.43
CA ASP A 122 -15.50 -7.58 -25.73
C ASP A 122 -14.98 -7.43 -24.29
N ASN A 123 -14.65 -8.54 -23.61
CA ASN A 123 -14.06 -8.47 -22.28
C ASN A 123 -12.65 -7.85 -22.33
N VAL A 124 -11.87 -8.14 -23.37
CA VAL A 124 -10.54 -7.51 -23.58
C VAL A 124 -10.68 -6.01 -23.84
N LYS A 125 -11.67 -5.58 -24.64
CA LYS A 125 -11.97 -4.15 -24.83
C LYS A 125 -12.31 -3.46 -23.51
N ASP A 126 -13.17 -4.05 -22.69
CA ASP A 126 -13.54 -3.49 -21.39
C ASP A 126 -12.32 -3.39 -20.46
N PHE A 127 -11.42 -4.37 -20.49
CA PHE A 127 -10.16 -4.31 -19.77
C PHE A 127 -9.26 -3.16 -20.25
N ILE A 128 -9.07 -2.99 -21.58
CA ILE A 128 -8.27 -1.89 -22.14
C ILE A 128 -8.84 -0.54 -21.75
N ARG A 129 -10.18 -0.36 -21.85
CA ARG A 129 -10.86 0.87 -21.42
C ARG A 129 -10.59 1.16 -19.95
N TRP A 130 -10.73 0.16 -19.09
CA TRP A 130 -10.44 0.31 -17.66
C TRP A 130 -8.98 0.67 -17.39
N ALA A 131 -8.03 -0.04 -18.01
CA ALA A 131 -6.60 0.06 -17.74
C ALA A 131 -5.97 1.36 -18.28
N PHE A 132 -6.33 1.77 -19.50
CA PHE A 132 -5.64 2.86 -20.22
C PHE A 132 -6.46 4.15 -20.33
N PHE A 133 -7.79 4.05 -20.27
CA PHE A 133 -8.70 5.19 -20.47
C PHE A 133 -9.36 5.66 -19.16
N THR A 134 -9.14 4.94 -18.05
CA THR A 134 -9.64 5.21 -16.68
C THR A 134 -11.17 5.14 -16.55
N PRO A 135 -11.72 4.58 -15.46
CA PRO A 135 -13.17 4.37 -15.36
C PRO A 135 -13.92 5.66 -15.01
N GLY A 136 -14.39 6.39 -16.03
CA GLY A 136 -15.14 7.65 -15.92
C GLY A 136 -16.01 7.90 -17.14
N TYR A 137 -17.11 7.16 -17.23
CA TYR A 137 -18.03 7.10 -18.36
C TYR A 137 -18.56 8.47 -18.82
N VAL A 138 -18.24 8.83 -20.06
CA VAL A 138 -19.16 9.56 -20.95
C VAL A 138 -19.25 8.70 -22.21
N GLN A 139 -20.45 8.19 -22.49
CA GLN A 139 -20.74 7.29 -23.62
C GLN A 139 -20.28 7.88 -24.97
N GLU A 140 -20.21 9.20 -25.08
CA GLU A 140 -19.70 9.95 -26.25
C GLU A 140 -18.18 9.83 -26.45
N ARG A 141 -17.38 9.74 -25.37
CA ARG A 141 -15.91 9.58 -25.47
C ARG A 141 -15.49 8.14 -25.72
N ASP A 142 -16.28 7.17 -25.27
CA ASP A 142 -16.03 5.76 -25.60
C ASP A 142 -16.13 5.56 -27.12
N GLN A 143 -17.16 6.13 -27.76
CA GLN A 143 -17.30 6.12 -29.23
C GLN A 143 -16.12 6.80 -29.95
N GLN A 144 -15.59 7.89 -29.39
CA GLN A 144 -14.44 8.60 -29.97
C GLN A 144 -13.13 7.79 -29.86
N ASN A 145 -12.98 6.98 -28.82
CA ASN A 145 -11.77 6.19 -28.56
C ASN A 145 -11.83 4.74 -29.09
N GLU A 146 -12.97 4.29 -29.62
CA GLU A 146 -13.13 2.91 -30.09
C GLU A 146 -12.06 2.50 -31.11
N GLY A 147 -11.70 3.38 -32.06
CA GLY A 147 -10.66 3.05 -33.04
C GLY A 147 -9.29 2.76 -32.41
N GLU A 148 -8.95 3.46 -31.32
CA GLU A 148 -7.70 3.25 -30.58
C GLU A 148 -7.78 1.96 -29.75
N VAL A 149 -8.91 1.70 -29.08
CA VAL A 149 -9.15 0.44 -28.36
C VAL A 149 -9.06 -0.76 -29.31
N GLU A 150 -9.65 -0.67 -30.49
CA GLU A 150 -9.57 -1.71 -31.52
C GLU A 150 -8.13 -1.96 -31.97
N THR A 151 -7.33 -0.90 -32.10
CA THR A 151 -5.90 -1.02 -32.43
C THR A 151 -5.16 -1.84 -31.37
N TYR A 152 -5.41 -1.58 -30.08
CA TYR A 152 -4.82 -2.36 -28.99
C TYR A 152 -5.29 -3.81 -28.97
N VAL A 153 -6.58 -4.08 -29.22
CA VAL A 153 -7.11 -5.45 -29.33
C VAL A 153 -6.42 -6.22 -30.45
N THR A 154 -6.31 -5.63 -31.64
CA THR A 154 -5.64 -6.26 -32.79
C THR A 154 -4.17 -6.52 -32.52
N LYS A 155 -3.48 -5.62 -31.81
CA LYS A 155 -2.10 -5.87 -31.35
C LYS A 155 -2.05 -7.10 -30.41
N ILE A 156 -2.95 -7.18 -29.44
CA ILE A 156 -3.04 -8.34 -28.54
C ILE A 156 -3.29 -9.64 -29.33
N GLU A 157 -4.23 -9.64 -30.28
CA GLU A 157 -4.51 -10.79 -31.15
C GLU A 157 -3.25 -11.23 -31.90
N LYS A 158 -2.52 -10.28 -32.51
CA LYS A 158 -1.26 -10.54 -33.20
C LYS A 158 -0.20 -11.14 -32.28
N LEU A 159 -0.08 -10.62 -31.05
CA LEU A 159 0.90 -11.08 -30.07
C LEU A 159 0.57 -12.45 -29.48
N THR A 160 -0.73 -12.76 -29.33
CA THR A 160 -1.19 -14.10 -28.92
C THR A 160 -1.19 -15.11 -30.07
N GLY A 161 -1.02 -14.66 -31.32
CA GLY A 161 -1.05 -15.53 -32.50
C GLY A 161 -2.43 -16.13 -32.80
N ARG A 162 -3.50 -15.56 -32.24
CA ARG A 162 -4.89 -16.04 -32.43
C ARG A 162 -5.87 -14.88 -32.48
N GLU A 163 -6.94 -15.06 -33.24
CA GLU A 163 -8.09 -14.15 -33.21
C GLU A 163 -8.96 -14.46 -31.98
N LEU A 164 -9.42 -13.41 -31.30
CA LEU A 164 -10.26 -13.58 -30.11
C LEU A 164 -11.70 -13.86 -30.54
N PRO A 165 -12.36 -14.91 -30.01
CA PRO A 165 -13.74 -15.19 -30.35
C PRO A 165 -14.66 -13.99 -30.03
N PRO A 166 -15.64 -13.70 -30.90
CA PRO A 166 -16.56 -12.59 -30.71
C PRO A 166 -17.48 -12.82 -29.50
N GLY A 167 -18.01 -11.72 -28.96
CA GLY A 167 -18.97 -11.71 -27.87
C GLY A 167 -18.37 -11.36 -26.52
N ARG A 168 -19.15 -11.64 -25.47
CA ARG A 168 -18.88 -11.25 -24.08
C ARG A 168 -19.21 -12.40 -23.13
N MET A 169 -18.31 -12.69 -22.22
CA MET A 169 -18.57 -13.54 -21.06
C MET A 169 -19.20 -12.72 -19.93
N ASP A 170 -20.18 -13.29 -19.25
CA ASP A 170 -20.79 -12.72 -18.05
C ASP A 170 -19.93 -13.00 -16.80
N VAL A 171 -18.76 -12.37 -16.76
CA VAL A 171 -17.80 -12.44 -15.66
C VAL A 171 -17.35 -11.04 -15.31
N LYS A 172 -17.31 -10.73 -14.01
CA LYS A 172 -16.75 -9.47 -13.52
C LYS A 172 -15.22 -9.50 -13.65
N SER A 173 -14.67 -8.55 -14.39
CA SER A 173 -13.22 -8.41 -14.51
C SER A 173 -12.60 -7.96 -13.19
N LEU A 174 -11.31 -8.23 -13.01
CA LEU A 174 -10.57 -7.79 -11.84
C LEU A 174 -10.62 -6.25 -11.71
N GLY A 175 -10.53 -5.52 -12.82
CA GLY A 175 -10.68 -4.06 -12.84
C GLY A 175 -12.03 -3.57 -12.29
N GLN A 176 -13.12 -4.24 -12.62
CA GLN A 176 -14.44 -3.94 -12.05
C GLN A 176 -14.48 -4.24 -10.54
N LEU A 177 -13.94 -5.38 -10.11
CA LEU A 177 -13.85 -5.73 -8.70
C LEU A 177 -13.03 -4.71 -7.89
N LEU A 178 -11.98 -4.15 -8.48
CA LEU A 178 -11.17 -3.10 -7.87
C LEU A 178 -11.98 -1.81 -7.64
N ASN A 179 -12.80 -1.40 -8.62
CA ASN A 179 -13.66 -0.22 -8.48
C ASN A 179 -14.83 -0.41 -7.49
N GLU A 180 -15.28 -1.66 -7.32
CA GLU A 180 -16.35 -2.06 -6.39
C GLU A 180 -15.85 -2.44 -5.00
N ALA A 181 -14.53 -2.54 -4.79
CA ALA A 181 -13.93 -3.05 -3.57
C ALA A 181 -14.36 -2.23 -2.36
N GLY A 182 -15.43 -2.67 -1.70
CA GLY A 182 -16.01 -2.01 -0.54
C GLY A 182 -15.33 -2.46 0.74
N GLY A 183 -15.06 -1.49 1.61
CA GLY A 183 -14.65 -1.73 2.99
C GLY A 183 -15.75 -2.39 3.81
N SER A 184 -15.33 -3.27 4.72
CA SER A 184 -16.22 -3.90 5.70
C SER A 184 -16.32 -3.07 6.97
N HIS A 185 -17.39 -3.30 7.72
CA HIS A 185 -17.54 -2.73 9.05
C HIS A 185 -16.41 -3.14 10.00
N ARG A 186 -16.01 -2.18 10.85
CA ARG A 186 -15.11 -2.35 11.98
C ARG A 186 -15.81 -1.83 13.22
N SER A 187 -15.90 -2.68 14.25
CA SER A 187 -16.54 -2.36 15.52
C SER A 187 -15.83 -1.23 16.25
N LEU A 188 -16.54 -0.59 17.18
CA LEU A 188 -15.94 0.37 18.10
C LEU A 188 -14.80 -0.30 18.90
N LEU A 189 -14.95 -1.58 19.27
CA LEU A 189 -13.90 -2.37 19.90
C LEU A 189 -12.62 -2.43 19.06
N TRP A 190 -12.73 -2.63 17.74
CA TRP A 190 -11.56 -2.60 16.85
C TRP A 190 -10.85 -1.25 16.92
N TYR A 191 -11.60 -0.15 16.85
CA TYR A 191 -11.01 1.18 16.95
C TYR A 191 -10.45 1.49 18.36
N THR A 192 -11.00 0.88 19.41
CA THR A 192 -10.39 0.90 20.75
C THR A 192 -9.04 0.16 20.76
N CYS A 193 -8.92 -0.98 20.07
CA CYS A 193 -7.63 -1.64 19.90
C CYS A 193 -6.63 -0.74 19.14
N ILE A 194 -7.08 -0.10 18.05
CA ILE A 194 -6.25 0.85 17.31
C ILE A 194 -5.82 2.04 18.19
N PHE A 195 -6.69 2.54 19.06
CA PHE A 195 -6.37 3.59 20.03
C PHE A 195 -5.23 3.18 20.98
N VAL A 196 -5.31 1.95 21.51
CA VAL A 196 -4.26 1.40 22.38
C VAL A 196 -2.94 1.27 21.63
N VAL A 197 -2.98 0.70 20.42
CA VAL A 197 -1.79 0.56 19.56
C VAL A 197 -1.18 1.92 19.25
N ASP A 198 -2.00 2.91 18.88
CA ASP A 198 -1.55 4.27 18.58
C ASP A 198 -0.86 4.94 19.78
N THR A 199 -1.44 4.76 20.97
CA THR A 199 -0.86 5.23 22.24
C THR A 199 0.48 4.54 22.52
N MET A 200 0.60 3.24 22.25
CA MET A 200 1.87 2.51 22.37
C MET A 200 2.92 3.01 21.37
N ILE A 201 2.56 3.27 20.11
CA ILE A 201 3.46 3.89 19.12
C ILE A 201 3.99 5.20 19.68
N TYR A 202 3.11 6.06 20.20
CA TYR A 202 3.47 7.37 20.68
C TYR A 202 4.58 7.31 21.74
N TYR A 203 4.39 6.47 22.77
CA TYR A 203 5.40 6.31 23.82
C TYR A 203 6.67 5.61 23.33
N LYS A 204 6.58 4.59 22.48
CA LYS A 204 7.76 3.90 21.94
C LYS A 204 8.63 4.82 21.08
N MET A 205 8.01 5.65 20.26
CA MET A 205 8.72 6.58 19.39
C MET A 205 9.34 7.73 20.20
N LEU A 206 8.62 8.30 21.18
CA LEU A 206 9.19 9.28 22.10
C LEU A 206 10.38 8.72 22.90
N TYR A 207 10.25 7.50 23.42
CA TYR A 207 11.34 6.81 24.12
C TYR A 207 12.56 6.58 23.21
N SER A 208 12.34 6.43 21.91
CA SER A 208 13.39 6.26 20.90
C SER A 208 13.91 7.60 20.36
N GLY A 209 13.59 8.74 21.00
CA GLY A 209 14.14 10.05 20.63
C GLY A 209 13.47 10.74 19.44
N PHE A 210 12.35 10.22 18.94
CA PHE A 210 11.58 10.84 17.87
C PHE A 210 10.56 11.83 18.42
N HIS A 211 10.33 12.92 17.69
CA HIS A 211 9.32 13.92 17.99
C HIS A 211 8.14 13.82 17.02
N PHE A 212 6.92 13.83 17.57
CA PHE A 212 5.71 13.79 16.76
C PHE A 212 5.32 15.19 16.28
N HIS A 213 5.22 15.38 14.96
CA HIS A 213 4.72 16.59 14.33
C HIS A 213 3.24 16.42 13.98
N ARG A 214 2.38 17.14 14.72
CA ARG A 214 0.92 17.03 14.57
C ARG A 214 0.34 18.03 13.59
N ASN A 215 -0.86 17.75 13.12
CA ASN A 215 -1.67 18.72 12.39
C ASN A 215 -2.24 19.81 13.33
N SER A 216 -2.95 20.77 12.75
CA SER A 216 -3.76 21.74 13.51
C SER A 216 -4.70 21.04 14.50
N LEU A 217 -4.87 21.62 15.70
CA LEU A 217 -5.78 21.08 16.72
C LEU A 217 -7.24 21.03 16.24
N SER A 218 -7.63 21.90 15.30
CA SER A 218 -8.96 21.85 14.69
C SER A 218 -9.24 20.56 13.93
N ARG A 219 -8.20 19.80 13.55
CA ARG A 219 -8.30 18.50 12.88
C ARG A 219 -8.28 17.31 13.84
N PHE A 220 -8.21 17.55 15.15
CA PHE A 220 -8.18 16.47 16.14
C PHE A 220 -9.39 15.53 16.00
N PHE A 221 -10.59 16.09 15.77
CA PHE A 221 -11.82 15.33 15.63
C PHE A 221 -12.05 14.73 14.24
N THR A 222 -11.14 14.96 13.28
CA THR A 222 -11.27 14.40 11.92
C THR A 222 -10.58 13.05 11.76
N VAL A 223 -9.89 12.56 12.80
CA VAL A 223 -9.21 11.26 12.80
C VAL A 223 -9.75 10.43 13.97
N PHE A 224 -10.35 9.29 13.67
CA PHE A 224 -10.87 8.36 14.67
C PHE A 224 -10.15 6.99 14.57
N PRO A 225 -9.72 6.39 15.70
CA PRO A 225 -9.88 6.85 17.08
C PRO A 225 -9.13 8.16 17.35
N PHE A 226 -9.67 8.97 18.26
CA PHE A 226 -9.03 10.21 18.67
C PHE A 226 -7.67 9.91 19.31
N ARG A 227 -6.71 10.83 19.16
CA ARG A 227 -5.32 10.62 19.56
C ARG A 227 -4.88 11.62 20.63
N PRO A 228 -5.40 11.57 21.87
CA PRO A 228 -5.08 12.53 22.93
C PRO A 228 -3.59 12.80 23.16
N PRO A 229 -2.66 11.82 23.06
CA PRO A 229 -1.23 12.10 23.21
C PRO A 229 -0.71 13.17 22.24
N THR A 230 -1.34 13.30 21.06
CA THR A 230 -0.99 14.32 20.08
C THR A 230 -1.25 15.74 20.57
N ILE A 231 -2.15 15.97 21.53
CA ILE A 231 -2.39 17.32 22.08
C ILE A 231 -1.16 17.81 22.85
N LEU A 232 -0.35 16.89 23.39
CA LEU A 232 0.80 17.20 24.25
C LEU A 232 2.03 17.69 23.47
N THR A 233 2.12 17.41 22.16
CA THR A 233 3.26 17.87 21.35
C THR A 233 3.11 19.34 20.96
N THR A 234 4.22 20.07 21.06
CA THR A 234 4.35 21.46 20.60
C THR A 234 4.74 21.53 19.12
N TYR A 235 5.31 20.46 18.57
CA TYR A 235 5.76 20.40 17.18
C TYR A 235 4.57 20.31 16.22
N ARG A 236 4.55 21.20 15.23
CA ARG A 236 3.50 21.26 14.21
C ARG A 236 4.05 20.77 12.88
N SER A 237 3.23 20.01 12.16
CA SER A 237 3.47 19.69 10.76
C SER A 237 3.25 20.96 9.92
N PRO A 238 4.15 21.29 8.97
CA PRO A 238 3.88 22.34 7.99
C PRO A 238 2.78 21.92 7.00
N ALA A 239 2.60 20.61 6.80
CA ALA A 239 1.59 20.05 5.91
C ALA A 239 0.19 20.06 6.55
N ARG A 240 -0.83 20.10 5.69
CA ARG A 240 -2.23 20.20 6.12
C ARG A 240 -2.81 18.87 6.61
N HIS A 241 -2.42 17.75 6.00
CA HIS A 241 -3.00 16.43 6.29
C HIS A 241 -1.98 15.44 6.85
N LEU A 242 -0.73 15.47 6.39
CA LEU A 242 0.31 14.55 6.83
C LEU A 242 0.85 14.89 8.23
N THR A 243 0.79 13.89 9.11
CA THR A 243 1.57 13.84 10.35
C THR A 243 2.80 12.96 10.15
N TYR A 244 3.83 13.16 10.97
CA TYR A 244 5.05 12.38 10.90
C TYR A 244 5.81 12.39 12.21
N TRP A 245 6.73 11.44 12.34
CA TRP A 245 7.73 11.39 13.39
C TRP A 245 9.08 11.87 12.85
N HIS A 246 9.79 12.65 13.64
CA HIS A 246 11.04 13.28 13.23
C HIS A 246 12.14 13.06 14.26
N ARG A 247 13.30 12.57 13.80
CA ARG A 247 14.58 12.67 14.48
C ARG A 247 15.40 13.77 13.82
N ARG A 248 16.03 14.63 14.63
CA ARG A 248 16.76 15.81 14.17
C ARG A 248 17.91 15.45 13.21
N HIS A 249 18.11 16.29 12.20
CA HIS A 249 19.27 16.23 11.32
C HIS A 249 20.20 17.42 11.57
N THR A 250 21.48 17.17 11.80
CA THR A 250 22.51 18.22 11.89
C THR A 250 23.71 17.97 10.96
N SER A 251 23.92 16.72 10.55
CA SER A 251 25.02 16.35 9.68
C SER A 251 24.99 17.09 8.34
N ARG A 252 26.17 17.58 7.93
CA ARG A 252 26.39 18.18 6.60
C ARG A 252 26.99 17.20 5.61
N THR A 253 27.39 16.02 6.09
CA THR A 253 28.14 15.02 5.33
C THR A 253 27.41 13.69 5.22
N ARG A 254 26.20 13.60 5.75
CA ARG A 254 25.40 12.37 5.73
C ARG A 254 23.99 12.71 5.29
N LEU A 255 23.39 11.85 4.50
CA LEU A 255 22.04 12.04 3.99
C LEU A 255 21.01 11.62 5.07
N PRO A 256 19.99 12.45 5.33
CA PRO A 256 18.87 12.07 6.18
C PRO A 256 17.97 11.04 5.49
N VAL A 257 17.08 10.41 6.27
CA VAL A 257 16.24 9.29 5.80
C VAL A 257 14.77 9.68 5.80
N LEU A 258 14.11 9.55 4.65
CA LEU A 258 12.65 9.61 4.53
C LEU A 258 12.09 8.19 4.51
N PHE A 259 11.31 7.82 5.53
CA PHE A 259 10.66 6.53 5.66
C PHE A 259 9.15 6.62 5.34
N ILE A 260 8.68 5.76 4.43
CA ILE A 260 7.27 5.68 4.01
C ILE A 260 6.73 4.27 4.25
N HIS A 261 5.73 4.17 5.12
CA HIS A 261 5.16 2.88 5.53
C HIS A 261 4.11 2.32 4.56
N GLY A 262 3.84 1.02 4.70
CA GLY A 262 2.79 0.29 3.99
C GLY A 262 1.45 0.27 4.71
N ILE A 263 0.44 -0.36 4.09
CA ILE A 263 -0.89 -0.55 4.69
C ILE A 263 -0.79 -1.35 6.00
N GLY A 264 -1.56 -0.96 7.02
CA GLY A 264 -1.63 -1.69 8.27
C GLY A 264 -2.17 -0.84 9.42
N VAL A 265 -1.59 -0.97 10.60
CA VAL A 265 -2.00 -0.22 11.81
C VAL A 265 -1.14 1.01 12.08
N GLY A 266 -0.68 1.69 11.03
CA GLY A 266 0.24 2.82 11.11
C GLY A 266 1.69 2.38 11.34
N LEU A 267 2.46 3.17 12.11
CA LEU A 267 3.90 2.93 12.28
C LEU A 267 4.26 1.79 13.27
N TYR A 268 3.28 1.15 13.92
CA TYR A 268 3.54 0.13 14.95
C TYR A 268 4.51 -0.98 14.52
N PRO A 269 4.35 -1.62 13.35
CA PRO A 269 5.26 -2.70 12.92
C PRO A 269 6.70 -2.23 12.72
N TYR A 270 6.90 -0.93 12.50
CA TYR A 270 8.20 -0.35 12.17
C TYR A 270 8.90 0.29 13.38
N THR A 271 8.26 0.36 14.54
CA THR A 271 8.84 1.02 15.74
C THR A 271 10.20 0.43 16.14
N SER A 272 10.36 -0.90 16.10
CA SER A 272 11.65 -1.55 16.35
C SER A 272 12.67 -1.23 15.27
N PHE A 273 12.28 -1.27 14.00
CA PHE A 273 13.15 -0.93 12.86
C PHE A 273 13.65 0.51 12.93
N LEU A 274 12.75 1.48 13.17
CA LEU A 274 13.12 2.90 13.24
C LEU A 274 14.05 3.20 14.43
N ARG A 275 13.82 2.56 15.58
CA ARG A 275 14.70 2.68 16.75
C ARG A 275 16.07 2.06 16.48
N ASP A 276 16.11 0.87 15.90
CA ASP A 276 17.37 0.16 15.65
C ASP A 276 18.16 0.86 14.52
N LEU A 277 17.46 1.46 13.54
CA LEU A 277 18.03 2.32 12.51
C LEU A 277 18.63 3.60 13.09
N ASP A 278 17.89 4.33 13.93
CA ASP A 278 18.39 5.52 14.64
C ASP A 278 19.67 5.19 15.42
N LYS A 279 19.67 4.10 16.20
CA LYS A 279 20.85 3.63 16.93
C LYS A 279 22.05 3.34 16.00
N GLU A 280 21.83 2.73 14.84
CA GLU A 280 22.90 2.44 13.89
C GLU A 280 23.46 3.73 13.27
N LEU A 281 22.58 4.65 12.89
CA LEU A 281 22.97 5.92 12.29
C LEU A 281 23.71 6.82 13.29
N GLU A 282 23.35 6.78 14.56
CA GLU A 282 23.98 7.54 15.64
C GLU A 282 25.29 6.92 16.15
N ARG A 283 25.73 5.77 15.62
CA ARG A 283 27.04 5.21 15.97
C ARG A 283 28.16 6.17 15.55
N GLY A 284 28.78 6.82 16.53
CA GLY A 284 29.84 7.81 16.31
C GLY A 284 29.32 9.21 15.96
N ALA A 285 28.04 9.50 16.18
CA ALA A 285 27.50 10.84 16.04
C ALA A 285 28.04 11.79 17.13
N THR A 286 28.30 13.02 16.71
CA THR A 286 28.50 14.20 17.56
C THR A 286 27.33 15.15 17.33
N ASP A 287 27.15 16.17 18.17
CA ASP A 287 26.03 17.13 18.05
C ASP A 287 25.87 17.74 16.63
N ASP A 288 26.99 17.92 15.90
CA ASP A 288 27.00 18.45 14.53
C ASP A 288 26.92 17.37 13.41
N ASN A 289 26.66 16.11 13.76
CA ASN A 289 26.67 14.97 12.83
C ASN A 289 25.50 13.99 13.01
N GLU A 290 24.40 14.42 13.63
CA GLU A 290 23.17 13.61 13.78
C GLU A 290 22.49 13.41 12.41
N VAL A 291 22.02 12.19 12.16
CA VAL A 291 21.29 11.86 10.93
C VAL A 291 19.80 11.90 11.20
N GLY A 292 19.09 12.77 10.49
CA GLY A 292 17.65 12.87 10.68
C GLY A 292 16.88 11.74 10.01
N ILE A 293 15.74 11.42 10.62
CA ILE A 293 14.78 10.45 10.10
C ILE A 293 13.40 11.08 10.14
N ILE A 294 12.70 11.11 9.01
CA ILE A 294 11.28 11.48 8.92
C ILE A 294 10.53 10.20 8.59
N ALA A 295 9.70 9.73 9.51
CA ALA A 295 8.76 8.63 9.28
C ALA A 295 7.35 9.20 9.08
N LEU A 296 6.88 9.18 7.84
CA LEU A 296 5.53 9.66 7.50
C LEU A 296 4.47 8.78 8.16
N GLU A 297 3.32 9.36 8.49
CA GLU A 297 2.17 8.62 9.01
C GLU A 297 0.93 8.92 8.17
N ILE A 298 0.57 7.99 7.30
CA ILE A 298 -0.49 8.11 6.29
C ILE A 298 -1.79 7.52 6.87
N MET A 299 -2.65 8.38 7.41
CA MET A 299 -3.88 7.98 8.10
C MET A 299 -4.83 7.08 7.28
N PRO A 300 -5.13 7.38 6.01
CA PRO A 300 -6.13 6.62 5.23
C PRO A 300 -5.80 5.15 5.01
N ILE A 301 -4.53 4.75 5.14
CA ILE A 301 -4.08 3.35 4.99
C ILE A 301 -3.70 2.70 6.32
N SER A 302 -4.03 3.35 7.44
CA SER A 302 -3.59 2.98 8.77
C SER A 302 -4.71 2.41 9.65
N SER A 303 -5.82 1.90 9.11
CA SER A 303 -6.98 1.44 9.91
C SER A 303 -7.61 2.53 10.81
N ARG A 304 -7.69 3.76 10.30
CA ARG A 304 -8.36 4.91 10.96
C ARG A 304 -9.53 5.37 10.08
N ILE A 305 -10.59 5.87 10.71
CA ILE A 305 -11.60 6.68 10.01
C ILE A 305 -11.06 8.10 9.92
N THR A 306 -10.87 8.59 8.70
CA THR A 306 -10.25 9.89 8.44
C THR A 306 -10.70 10.43 7.09
N HIS A 307 -10.10 11.54 6.66
CA HIS A 307 -10.24 12.03 5.29
C HIS A 307 -9.83 10.96 4.25
N PRO A 308 -10.36 11.03 3.02
CA PRO A 308 -9.90 10.19 1.91
C PRO A 308 -8.39 10.25 1.69
N ALA A 309 -7.83 9.20 1.07
CA ALA A 309 -6.45 9.22 0.57
C ALA A 309 -6.21 10.45 -0.32
N LEU A 310 -5.06 11.11 -0.09
CA LEU A 310 -4.69 12.30 -0.84
C LEU A 310 -4.44 11.92 -2.30
N GLU A 311 -4.79 12.83 -3.20
CA GLU A 311 -4.41 12.73 -4.60
C GLU A 311 -2.90 12.88 -4.76
N LYS A 312 -2.36 12.33 -5.86
CA LYS A 312 -0.93 12.27 -6.14
C LYS A 312 -0.23 13.61 -5.92
N ASP A 313 -0.72 14.67 -6.57
CA ASP A 313 -0.07 15.98 -6.55
C ASP A 313 -0.10 16.62 -5.16
N MET A 314 -1.19 16.42 -4.41
CA MET A 314 -1.31 16.89 -3.03
C MET A 314 -0.38 16.12 -2.09
N MET A 315 -0.24 14.80 -2.26
CA MET A 315 0.70 13.99 -1.49
C MET A 315 2.14 14.45 -1.70
N ILE A 316 2.55 14.64 -2.96
CA ILE A 316 3.88 15.16 -3.30
C ILE A 316 4.08 16.54 -2.69
N HIS A 317 3.11 17.43 -2.83
CA HIS A 317 3.17 18.78 -2.31
C HIS A 317 3.39 18.80 -0.78
N GLU A 318 2.58 18.06 -0.02
CA GLU A 318 2.70 18.01 1.44
C GLU A 318 4.01 17.38 1.92
N ILE A 319 4.50 16.33 1.24
CA ILE A 319 5.82 15.76 1.53
C ILE A 319 6.90 16.82 1.27
N MET A 320 6.82 17.54 0.15
CA MET A 320 7.77 18.60 -0.18
C MET A 320 7.75 19.77 0.80
N GLU A 321 6.59 20.14 1.35
CA GLU A 321 6.50 21.11 2.44
C GLU A 321 7.25 20.64 3.69
N ILE A 322 7.11 19.36 4.05
CA ILE A 322 7.80 18.75 5.19
C ILE A 322 9.33 18.74 4.96
N ILE A 323 9.77 18.28 3.78
CA ILE A 323 11.20 18.22 3.41
C ILE A 323 11.83 19.63 3.44
N ARG A 324 11.17 20.63 2.84
CA ARG A 324 11.64 22.03 2.84
C ARG A 324 11.67 22.63 4.24
N TYR A 325 10.66 22.35 5.07
CA TYR A 325 10.59 22.84 6.45
C TYR A 325 11.80 22.38 7.29
N HIS A 326 12.26 21.15 7.08
CA HIS A 326 13.47 20.62 7.74
C HIS A 326 14.78 20.92 7.00
N GLY A 327 14.72 21.65 5.89
CA GLY A 327 15.90 22.09 5.14
C GLY A 327 16.65 20.96 4.43
N TRP A 328 16.00 19.86 4.09
CA TRP A 328 16.64 18.72 3.44
C TRP A 328 16.76 18.97 1.93
N SER A 329 17.99 19.01 1.41
CA SER A 329 18.28 19.17 -0.02
C SER A 329 18.50 17.84 -0.75
N ARG A 330 18.79 16.77 -0.02
CA ARG A 330 18.93 15.41 -0.55
C ARG A 330 18.66 14.41 0.57
N PHE A 331 18.07 13.26 0.28
CA PHE A 331 17.76 12.25 1.31
C PHE A 331 17.75 10.82 0.76
N VAL A 332 17.95 9.84 1.66
CA VAL A 332 17.73 8.42 1.39
C VAL A 332 16.24 8.12 1.48
N LEU A 333 15.66 7.54 0.44
CA LEU A 333 14.25 7.14 0.43
C LEU A 333 14.11 5.68 0.83
N VAL A 334 13.39 5.42 1.92
CA VAL A 334 13.07 4.07 2.37
C VAL A 334 11.56 3.90 2.31
N SER A 335 11.08 2.88 1.59
CA SER A 335 9.65 2.63 1.47
C SER A 335 9.32 1.15 1.61
N HIS A 336 8.16 0.86 2.19
CA HIS A 336 7.67 -0.52 2.35
C HIS A 336 6.29 -0.70 1.72
N SER A 337 6.09 -1.78 0.96
CA SER A 337 4.76 -2.18 0.45
C SER A 337 4.04 -1.02 -0.24
N TYR A 338 2.85 -0.63 0.20
CA TYR A 338 2.13 0.55 -0.31
C TYR A 338 2.95 1.85 -0.26
N GLY A 339 3.92 2.00 0.65
CA GLY A 339 4.83 3.14 0.64
C GLY A 339 5.60 3.29 -0.68
N SER A 340 5.83 2.19 -1.40
CA SER A 340 6.48 2.21 -2.71
C SER A 340 5.64 2.90 -3.80
N ILE A 341 4.32 3.00 -3.60
CA ILE A 341 3.40 3.77 -4.45
C ILE A 341 3.63 5.26 -4.29
N ILE A 342 3.82 5.71 -3.04
CA ILE A 342 4.16 7.10 -2.77
C ILE A 342 5.58 7.41 -3.27
N ALA A 343 6.52 6.47 -3.11
CA ALA A 343 7.85 6.57 -3.71
C ALA A 343 7.79 6.71 -5.23
N ALA A 344 6.96 5.92 -5.93
CA ALA A 344 6.75 6.04 -7.38
C ALA A 344 6.28 7.45 -7.77
N ASN A 345 5.36 8.03 -6.99
CA ASN A 345 4.85 9.37 -7.22
C ASN A 345 5.94 10.44 -7.04
N LEU A 346 6.80 10.31 -6.03
CA LEU A 346 7.91 11.22 -5.79
C LEU A 346 9.01 11.09 -6.86
N LEU A 347 9.32 9.88 -7.32
CA LEU A 347 10.32 9.64 -8.36
C LEU A 347 9.93 10.19 -9.72
N LYS A 348 8.63 10.20 -10.03
CA LYS A 348 8.09 10.71 -11.29
C LYS A 348 7.73 12.19 -11.25
N SER A 349 8.05 12.90 -10.18
CA SER A 349 7.76 14.33 -10.04
C SER A 349 9.04 15.14 -10.13
N ASP A 350 9.09 16.10 -11.04
CA ASP A 350 10.23 17.00 -11.23
C ASP A 350 10.56 17.81 -9.96
N GLN A 351 9.59 18.00 -9.06
CA GLN A 351 9.79 18.77 -7.82
C GLN A 351 10.56 17.98 -6.76
N SER A 352 10.41 16.66 -6.72
CA SER A 352 10.94 15.80 -5.65
C SER A 352 12.02 14.85 -6.13
N ALA A 353 11.96 14.41 -7.39
CA ALA A 353 12.92 13.48 -7.96
C ALA A 353 14.37 13.94 -7.77
N PRO A 354 14.75 15.22 -8.00
CA PRO A 354 16.14 15.67 -7.82
C PRO A 354 16.67 15.58 -6.38
N LEU A 355 15.78 15.56 -5.37
CA LEU A 355 16.17 15.49 -3.95
C LEU A 355 16.32 14.04 -3.47
N ILE A 356 15.88 13.06 -4.25
CA ILE A 356 15.96 11.64 -3.88
C ILE A 356 17.35 11.13 -4.24
N GLY A 357 18.12 10.75 -3.22
CA GLY A 357 19.40 10.07 -3.33
C GLY A 357 19.24 8.56 -3.46
N PRO A 358 20.05 7.77 -2.72
CA PRO A 358 19.90 6.32 -2.69
C PRO A 358 18.53 5.87 -2.15
N MET A 359 18.13 4.65 -2.50
CA MET A 359 16.80 4.14 -2.21
C MET A 359 16.82 2.72 -1.63
N VAL A 360 15.92 2.46 -0.69
CA VAL A 360 15.65 1.11 -0.18
C VAL A 360 14.15 0.83 -0.30
N PHE A 361 13.80 -0.14 -1.14
CA PHE A 361 12.44 -0.62 -1.31
C PHE A 361 12.28 -1.95 -0.57
N ILE A 362 11.30 -2.06 0.31
CA ILE A 362 11.05 -3.25 1.12
C ILE A 362 9.72 -3.86 0.73
N ASP A 363 9.74 -5.10 0.24
CA ASP A 363 8.57 -5.78 -0.34
C ASP A 363 7.70 -4.83 -1.20
N PRO A 364 8.28 -4.11 -2.18
CA PRO A 364 7.56 -3.09 -2.94
C PRO A 364 6.46 -3.70 -3.81
N VAL A 365 5.30 -3.05 -3.83
CA VAL A 365 4.18 -3.46 -4.70
C VAL A 365 4.18 -2.72 -6.04
N SER A 366 5.05 -1.73 -6.22
CA SER A 366 5.08 -0.85 -7.40
C SER A 366 5.84 -1.40 -8.60
N PHE A 367 6.70 -2.40 -8.43
CA PHE A 367 7.36 -3.07 -9.57
C PHE A 367 6.39 -4.06 -10.21
N LEU A 368 6.30 -4.03 -11.55
CA LEU A 368 5.40 -4.89 -12.32
C LEU A 368 3.93 -4.83 -11.85
N LEU A 369 3.49 -3.70 -11.29
CA LEU A 369 2.13 -3.52 -10.74
C LEU A 369 1.00 -3.69 -11.79
N HIS A 370 1.34 -3.66 -13.09
CA HIS A 370 0.40 -4.01 -14.17
C HIS A 370 0.08 -5.51 -14.22
N LEU A 371 0.93 -6.38 -13.67
CA LEU A 371 0.63 -7.80 -13.53
C LEU A 371 -0.53 -8.00 -12.54
N PRO A 372 -1.38 -9.01 -12.76
CA PRO A 372 -2.60 -9.19 -11.99
C PRO A 372 -2.34 -9.64 -10.54
N ASP A 373 -1.14 -10.11 -10.20
CA ASP A 373 -0.85 -10.78 -8.92
C ASP A 373 -1.16 -9.90 -7.71
N VAL A 374 -0.66 -8.66 -7.66
CA VAL A 374 -0.91 -7.74 -6.53
C VAL A 374 -2.41 -7.44 -6.41
N ALA A 375 -3.05 -7.06 -7.50
CA ALA A 375 -4.48 -6.74 -7.54
C ALA A 375 -5.34 -7.95 -7.12
N TYR A 376 -5.04 -9.12 -7.67
CA TYR A 376 -5.76 -10.36 -7.39
C TYR A 376 -5.54 -10.80 -5.94
N ASN A 377 -4.29 -10.91 -5.49
CA ASN A 377 -3.94 -11.43 -4.17
C ASN A 377 -4.42 -10.54 -3.02
N PHE A 378 -4.46 -9.22 -3.24
CA PHE A 378 -4.90 -8.27 -2.23
C PHE A 378 -6.42 -8.07 -2.23
N ILE A 379 -7.09 -8.06 -3.39
CA ILE A 379 -8.52 -7.68 -3.47
C ILE A 379 -9.45 -8.86 -3.79
N ALA A 380 -9.12 -9.68 -4.80
CA ALA A 380 -10.07 -10.65 -5.37
C ALA A 380 -9.91 -12.08 -4.82
N ARG A 381 -8.71 -12.44 -4.35
CA ARG A 381 -8.41 -13.79 -3.85
C ARG A 381 -9.29 -14.11 -2.66
N ARG A 382 -9.92 -15.28 -2.69
CA ARG A 382 -10.63 -15.83 -1.54
C ARG A 382 -9.59 -16.36 -0.54
N PRO A 383 -9.58 -15.90 0.72
CA PRO A 383 -8.60 -16.34 1.70
C PRO A 383 -8.83 -17.81 2.08
N ALA A 384 -7.74 -18.58 2.11
CA ALA A 384 -7.70 -19.98 2.50
C ALA A 384 -6.77 -20.21 3.70
N ARG A 385 -5.65 -19.46 3.80
CA ARG A 385 -4.65 -19.59 4.89
C ARG A 385 -4.80 -18.50 5.96
N ALA A 386 -4.22 -18.70 7.14
CA ALA A 386 -4.35 -17.76 8.27
C ALA A 386 -3.81 -16.35 7.93
N ASN A 387 -2.64 -16.26 7.32
CA ASN A 387 -2.06 -15.02 6.79
C ASN A 387 -2.93 -14.36 5.72
N GLU A 388 -3.58 -15.14 4.84
CA GLU A 388 -4.52 -14.61 3.86
C GLU A 388 -5.79 -14.04 4.52
N TYR A 389 -6.33 -14.70 5.55
CA TYR A 389 -7.44 -14.15 6.34
C TYR A 389 -7.04 -12.88 7.08
N GLN A 390 -5.81 -12.82 7.61
CA GLN A 390 -5.27 -11.62 8.24
C GLN A 390 -5.21 -10.46 7.25
N LEU A 391 -4.60 -10.67 6.08
CA LEU A 391 -4.49 -9.66 5.03
C LEU A 391 -5.86 -9.21 4.55
N TRP A 392 -6.73 -10.16 4.21
CA TRP A 392 -8.06 -9.89 3.69
C TRP A 392 -8.89 -9.07 4.67
N TYR A 393 -8.97 -9.50 5.94
CA TYR A 393 -9.76 -8.78 6.92
C TYR A 393 -9.04 -7.49 7.35
N PHE A 394 -7.84 -7.54 7.92
CA PHE A 394 -7.24 -6.36 8.54
C PHE A 394 -6.62 -5.36 7.56
N GLY A 395 -6.21 -5.80 6.37
CA GLY A 395 -5.68 -4.94 5.31
C GLY A 395 -6.77 -4.56 4.31
N SER A 396 -7.15 -5.50 3.45
CA SER A 396 -7.94 -5.23 2.24
C SER A 396 -9.37 -4.74 2.51
N LYS A 397 -9.99 -5.21 3.62
CA LYS A 397 -11.35 -4.83 3.99
C LYS A 397 -11.45 -3.64 4.92
N ASP A 398 -10.34 -3.01 5.29
CA ASP A 398 -10.37 -1.71 5.95
C ASP A 398 -11.04 -0.66 5.05
N ILE A 399 -11.86 0.22 5.63
CA ILE A 399 -12.68 1.15 4.84
C ILE A 399 -11.86 2.25 4.16
N GLY A 400 -10.79 2.72 4.82
CA GLY A 400 -9.88 3.71 4.26
C GLY A 400 -9.04 3.13 3.14
N VAL A 401 -8.47 1.93 3.37
CA VAL A 401 -7.69 1.20 2.36
C VAL A 401 -8.52 0.85 1.13
N ALA A 402 -9.70 0.26 1.33
CA ALA A 402 -10.59 -0.12 0.24
C ALA A 402 -11.00 1.10 -0.60
N HIS A 403 -11.36 2.21 0.05
CA HIS A 403 -11.68 3.46 -0.63
C HIS A 403 -10.47 4.03 -1.39
N ALA A 404 -9.29 4.03 -0.77
CA ALA A 404 -8.07 4.52 -1.39
C ALA A 404 -7.78 3.78 -2.71
N LEU A 405 -7.82 2.43 -2.67
CA LEU A 405 -7.55 1.59 -3.84
C LEU A 405 -8.66 1.65 -4.90
N ALA A 406 -9.92 1.75 -4.49
CA ALA A 406 -11.04 1.76 -5.43
C ALA A 406 -11.30 3.13 -6.09
N ARG A 407 -11.00 4.23 -5.38
CA ARG A 407 -11.41 5.59 -5.80
C ARG A 407 -10.26 6.56 -6.01
N ARG A 408 -9.10 6.36 -5.36
CA ARG A 408 -8.00 7.34 -5.33
C ARG A 408 -6.68 6.79 -5.87
N PHE A 409 -6.68 5.58 -6.40
CA PHE A 409 -5.47 4.88 -6.83
C PHE A 409 -5.43 4.70 -8.34
N SER A 410 -4.35 5.17 -8.98
CA SER A 410 -4.07 4.91 -10.39
C SER A 410 -3.07 3.76 -10.49
N TRP A 411 -3.51 2.60 -10.96
CA TRP A 411 -2.66 1.40 -11.08
C TRP A 411 -1.46 1.65 -12.00
N VAL A 412 -1.67 2.41 -13.08
CA VAL A 412 -0.65 2.65 -14.10
C VAL A 412 0.37 3.72 -13.68
N ASP A 413 -0.07 4.79 -13.02
CA ASP A 413 0.83 5.88 -12.61
C ASP A 413 1.82 5.42 -11.53
N ASN A 414 1.44 4.39 -10.77
CA ASN A 414 2.15 3.90 -9.61
C ASN A 414 3.15 2.78 -9.92
N ILE A 415 3.32 2.39 -11.19
CA ILE A 415 4.35 1.42 -11.62
C ILE A 415 5.73 2.09 -11.55
N ILE A 416 6.73 1.48 -10.91
CA ILE A 416 8.13 1.91 -11.04
C ILE A 416 8.79 1.06 -12.13
N TRP A 417 9.32 1.71 -13.16
CA TRP A 417 10.15 1.07 -14.18
C TRP A 417 11.62 1.16 -13.81
N LYS A 418 12.50 0.36 -14.44
CA LYS A 418 13.94 0.42 -14.18
C LYS A 418 14.53 1.79 -14.47
N GLU A 419 14.01 2.44 -15.51
CA GLU A 419 14.45 3.75 -15.98
C GLU A 419 14.14 4.84 -14.93
N ASP A 420 13.05 4.69 -14.18
CA ASP A 420 12.66 5.62 -13.11
C ASP A 420 13.66 5.61 -11.94
N LEU A 421 14.42 4.52 -11.78
CA LEU A 421 15.39 4.36 -10.70
C LEU A 421 16.70 5.13 -10.93
N ARG A 422 16.99 5.54 -12.17
CA ARG A 422 18.21 6.27 -12.56
C ARG A 422 19.50 5.60 -12.04
N ILE A 423 19.59 4.29 -12.23
CA ILE A 423 20.78 3.48 -11.92
C ILE A 423 21.71 3.51 -13.13
N LYS A 424 23.03 3.42 -12.92
CA LYS A 424 24.03 3.32 -14.00
C LYS A 424 23.67 2.28 -15.07
N GLY A 425 23.61 2.72 -16.32
CA GLY A 425 23.62 1.87 -17.53
C GLY A 425 23.91 2.69 -18.80
N ASP A 426 25.08 2.43 -19.42
CA ASP A 426 25.70 2.84 -20.72
C ASP A 426 25.52 4.26 -21.31
N ASN A 427 24.51 5.02 -20.90
CA ASN A 427 24.19 6.32 -21.45
C ASN A 427 24.45 7.38 -20.37
N ASN A 428 25.70 7.84 -20.27
CA ASN A 428 26.20 9.03 -19.57
C ASN A 428 25.12 10.03 -19.05
N GLN A 429 24.36 9.66 -18.01
CA GLN A 429 23.45 10.56 -17.28
C GLN A 429 24.09 10.89 -15.93
N GLU A 430 23.96 12.15 -15.52
CA GLU A 430 24.82 12.81 -14.54
C GLU A 430 24.51 12.50 -13.05
N GLU A 431 23.46 11.72 -12.72
CA GLU A 431 23.13 11.40 -11.32
C GLU A 431 22.84 9.91 -11.10
N ASP A 432 23.85 9.22 -10.58
CA ASP A 432 23.79 7.80 -10.24
C ASP A 432 23.08 7.57 -8.90
N ARG A 433 22.11 6.66 -8.88
CA ARG A 433 21.45 6.21 -7.63
C ARG A 433 21.77 4.76 -7.30
N ASN A 434 22.15 4.53 -6.05
CA ASN A 434 22.20 3.19 -5.48
C ASN A 434 20.82 2.80 -4.97
N VAL A 435 20.39 1.59 -5.30
CA VAL A 435 19.06 1.07 -5.01
C VAL A 435 19.19 -0.33 -4.43
N THR A 436 18.60 -0.54 -3.27
CA THR A 436 18.42 -1.86 -2.70
C THR A 436 16.95 -2.22 -2.67
N VAL A 437 16.60 -3.37 -3.23
CA VAL A 437 15.24 -3.92 -3.14
C VAL A 437 15.27 -5.18 -2.29
N VAL A 438 14.49 -5.17 -1.21
CA VAL A 438 14.31 -6.30 -0.30
C VAL A 438 13.07 -7.07 -0.75
N LEU A 439 13.21 -8.38 -0.94
CA LEU A 439 12.16 -9.25 -1.44
C LEU A 439 11.99 -10.47 -0.54
N SER A 440 10.78 -10.67 -0.06
CA SER A 440 10.35 -11.84 0.71
C SER A 440 9.87 -12.95 -0.23
N GLY A 441 10.51 -14.12 -0.20
CA GLY A 441 10.28 -15.19 -1.19
C GLY A 441 8.92 -15.88 -1.10
N LYS A 442 8.27 -15.85 0.07
CA LYS A 442 6.92 -16.38 0.30
C LYS A 442 5.85 -15.29 0.38
N ASP A 443 6.15 -14.09 -0.14
CA ASP A 443 5.23 -12.96 -0.15
C ASP A 443 3.86 -13.35 -0.73
N LEU A 444 2.82 -13.24 0.09
CA LEU A 444 1.46 -13.60 -0.33
C LEU A 444 0.81 -12.58 -1.27
N ILE A 445 1.39 -11.40 -1.47
CA ILE A 445 0.86 -10.27 -2.25
C ILE A 445 1.60 -10.17 -3.58
N VAL A 446 2.93 -10.05 -3.52
CA VAL A 446 3.81 -9.80 -4.67
C VAL A 446 4.42 -11.11 -5.15
N ASP A 447 4.47 -11.33 -6.47
CA ASP A 447 5.34 -12.36 -7.04
C ASP A 447 6.80 -11.90 -6.97
N ALA A 448 7.42 -12.10 -5.81
CA ALA A 448 8.77 -11.64 -5.52
C ALA A 448 9.82 -12.25 -6.45
N GLU A 449 9.60 -13.47 -6.94
CA GLU A 449 10.51 -14.11 -7.88
C GLU A 449 10.46 -13.44 -9.26
N THR A 450 9.26 -13.20 -9.79
CA THR A 450 9.09 -12.47 -11.05
C THR A 450 9.63 -11.04 -10.95
N VAL A 451 9.43 -10.35 -9.83
CA VAL A 451 10.01 -9.02 -9.60
C VAL A 451 11.54 -9.07 -9.54
N GLY A 452 12.12 -10.03 -8.82
CA GLY A 452 13.58 -10.19 -8.74
C GLY A 452 14.21 -10.50 -10.10
N GLN A 453 13.58 -11.38 -10.89
CA GLN A 453 13.99 -11.67 -12.27
C GLN A 453 13.88 -10.45 -13.17
N TYR A 454 12.79 -9.69 -13.08
CA TYR A 454 12.65 -8.44 -13.82
C TYR A 454 13.77 -7.49 -13.47
N LEU A 455 14.03 -7.21 -12.19
CA LEU A 455 15.05 -6.26 -11.75
C LEU A 455 16.47 -6.68 -12.19
N MET A 456 16.80 -7.96 -12.07
CA MET A 456 18.15 -8.49 -12.35
C MET A 456 18.38 -8.94 -13.79
N GLY A 457 17.31 -9.11 -14.58
CA GLY A 457 17.42 -9.50 -15.98
C GLY A 457 18.03 -8.39 -16.85
N SER A 458 18.87 -8.77 -17.81
CA SER A 458 19.39 -7.84 -18.81
C SER A 458 18.25 -7.27 -19.67
N SER A 459 18.37 -6.03 -20.11
CA SER A 459 17.37 -5.25 -20.87
C SER A 459 16.98 -5.82 -22.26
N SER A 460 17.33 -7.07 -22.56
CA SER A 460 17.23 -7.70 -23.87
C SER A 460 16.21 -8.83 -23.87
N GLY A 461 14.93 -8.47 -23.85
CA GLY A 461 13.83 -9.08 -24.62
C GLY A 461 13.56 -10.59 -24.62
N ALA A 462 14.25 -11.42 -23.87
CA ALA A 462 14.02 -12.87 -23.87
C ALA A 462 13.98 -13.42 -22.44
N TRP A 463 12.77 -13.76 -21.98
CA TRP A 463 12.53 -14.55 -20.76
C TRP A 463 13.02 -16.01 -20.86
N THR A 464 13.95 -16.31 -21.76
CA THR A 464 14.63 -17.60 -21.88
C THR A 464 15.98 -17.51 -21.20
N VAL A 465 15.97 -17.50 -19.88
CA VAL A 465 17.20 -17.63 -19.08
C VAL A 465 17.26 -19.05 -18.54
N ASP A 466 18.42 -19.68 -18.73
CA ASP A 466 18.80 -20.95 -18.12
C ASP A 466 18.47 -20.94 -16.62
N LYS A 467 17.76 -21.95 -16.11
CA LYS A 467 17.20 -21.94 -14.74
C LYS A 467 18.27 -21.73 -13.67
N ASP A 468 19.49 -22.19 -13.93
CA ASP A 468 20.62 -22.06 -13.01
C ASP A 468 21.21 -20.63 -13.01
N ALA A 469 21.24 -19.96 -14.16
CA ALA A 469 21.62 -18.54 -14.26
C ALA A 469 20.51 -17.62 -13.70
N ALA A 470 19.25 -18.02 -13.85
CA ALA A 470 18.07 -17.26 -13.41
C ALA A 470 17.94 -17.14 -11.88
N GLN A 471 18.69 -17.92 -11.09
CA GLN A 471 18.65 -17.88 -9.62
C GLN A 471 19.93 -17.33 -8.97
N ALA A 472 20.99 -17.07 -9.74
CA ALA A 472 22.28 -16.61 -9.20
C ALA A 472 22.16 -15.28 -8.41
N TRP A 473 21.21 -14.42 -8.77
CA TRP A 473 20.97 -13.16 -8.09
C TRP A 473 20.45 -13.33 -6.64
N LYS A 474 19.82 -14.46 -6.31
CA LYS A 474 19.30 -14.73 -4.95
C LYS A 474 20.41 -14.87 -3.92
N ASN A 475 21.61 -15.28 -4.35
CA ASN A 475 22.77 -15.54 -3.49
C ASN A 475 23.88 -14.50 -3.64
N ARG A 476 23.65 -13.42 -4.40
CA ARG A 476 24.66 -12.40 -4.64
C ARG A 476 24.94 -11.63 -3.34
N PRO A 477 26.22 -11.48 -2.91
CA PRO A 477 26.54 -10.67 -1.74
C PRO A 477 26.23 -9.20 -2.04
N TRP A 478 25.62 -8.53 -1.07
CA TRP A 478 25.32 -7.10 -1.14
C TRP A 478 26.59 -6.27 -0.95
N VAL A 479 26.85 -5.30 -1.83
CA VAL A 479 28.07 -4.48 -1.86
C VAL A 479 27.83 -2.98 -1.63
N GLY A 480 26.59 -2.51 -1.77
CA GLY A 480 26.17 -1.12 -1.57
C GLY A 480 26.26 -0.20 -2.79
N HIS A 481 26.25 -0.75 -4.02
CA HIS A 481 26.38 0.05 -5.25
C HIS A 481 25.53 -0.49 -6.41
N GLY A 482 24.88 0.42 -7.14
CA GLY A 482 24.00 0.11 -8.27
C GLY A 482 22.64 -0.44 -7.83
N LEU A 483 22.07 -1.36 -8.61
CA LEU A 483 20.85 -2.10 -8.25
C LEU A 483 21.18 -3.43 -7.60
N GLU A 484 20.73 -3.60 -6.37
CA GLU A 484 20.98 -4.81 -5.59
C GLU A 484 19.72 -5.34 -4.93
N LEU A 485 19.70 -6.66 -4.71
CA LEU A 485 18.59 -7.34 -4.05
C LEU A 485 19.04 -7.94 -2.71
N LEU A 486 18.17 -7.83 -1.70
CA LEU A 486 18.25 -8.62 -0.48
C LEU A 486 17.10 -9.63 -0.52
N TRP A 487 17.43 -10.91 -0.76
CA TRP A 487 16.45 -11.99 -0.92
C TRP A 487 16.26 -12.78 0.37
N TYR A 488 15.01 -12.93 0.81
CA TYR A 488 14.64 -13.71 1.99
C TYR A 488 13.66 -14.83 1.63
N GLU A 489 14.18 -15.99 1.25
CA GLU A 489 13.42 -17.13 0.73
C GLU A 489 12.20 -17.53 1.57
N GLN A 490 12.31 -17.50 2.90
CA GLN A 490 11.29 -18.06 3.81
C GLN A 490 10.34 -17.01 4.39
N LEU A 491 10.58 -15.72 4.15
CA LEU A 491 9.76 -14.66 4.71
C LEU A 491 8.52 -14.43 3.84
N ASP A 492 7.42 -14.13 4.51
CA ASP A 492 6.21 -13.55 3.94
C ASP A 492 6.30 -12.02 4.00
N HIS A 493 5.36 -11.35 3.34
CA HIS A 493 5.30 -9.89 3.22
C HIS A 493 5.46 -9.19 4.58
N ALA A 494 6.33 -8.18 4.64
CA ALA A 494 6.64 -7.40 5.83
C ALA A 494 7.30 -8.17 7.00
N GLN A 495 7.52 -9.49 6.91
CA GLN A 495 8.14 -10.25 8.01
C GLN A 495 9.60 -9.88 8.24
N VAL A 496 10.23 -9.18 7.30
CA VAL A 496 11.59 -8.66 7.46
C VAL A 496 11.73 -7.76 8.69
N PHE A 497 10.67 -7.08 9.14
CA PHE A 497 10.69 -6.23 10.33
C PHE A 497 10.59 -6.99 11.66
N ASP A 498 10.11 -8.24 11.64
CA ASP A 498 9.73 -8.98 12.85
C ASP A 498 10.96 -9.34 13.70
N PHE A 499 12.07 -9.74 13.07
CA PHE A 499 13.29 -10.20 13.76
C PHE A 499 14.48 -9.28 13.54
N GLU A 500 15.41 -9.27 14.50
CA GLU A 500 16.62 -8.44 14.43
C GLU A 500 17.56 -8.88 13.30
N ASP A 501 17.76 -10.19 13.16
CA ASP A 501 18.62 -10.77 12.12
C ASP A 501 18.11 -10.51 10.70
N THR A 502 16.79 -10.36 10.53
CA THR A 502 16.18 -10.05 9.23
C THR A 502 16.23 -8.56 8.91
N ARG A 503 15.99 -7.68 9.89
CA ARG A 503 16.03 -6.22 9.65
C ARG A 503 17.44 -5.63 9.68
N GLY A 504 18.40 -6.27 10.33
CA GLY A 504 19.80 -5.81 10.44
C GLY A 504 20.47 -5.53 9.09
N PRO A 505 20.42 -6.44 8.09
CA PRO A 505 20.93 -6.17 6.74
C PRO A 505 20.30 -4.95 6.06
N VAL A 506 18.98 -4.75 6.24
CA VAL A 506 18.26 -3.59 5.70
C VAL A 506 18.74 -2.29 6.36
N ILE A 507 18.91 -2.30 7.70
CA ILE A 507 19.45 -1.17 8.45
C ILE A 507 20.87 -0.83 7.99
N ARG A 508 21.72 -1.84 7.76
CA ARG A 508 23.07 -1.63 7.21
C ARG A 508 23.04 -0.98 5.84
N ALA A 509 22.15 -1.41 4.95
CA ALA A 509 22.00 -0.79 3.63
C ALA A 509 21.63 0.70 3.73
N VAL A 510 20.66 1.04 4.59
CA VAL A 510 20.29 2.45 4.84
C VAL A 510 21.45 3.25 5.43
N SER A 511 22.20 2.66 6.37
CA SER A 511 23.36 3.31 6.99
C SER A 511 24.47 3.62 5.99
N VAL A 512 24.83 2.66 5.12
CA VAL A 512 25.81 2.88 4.04
C VAL A 512 25.35 3.98 3.09
N TYR A 513 24.08 3.98 2.70
CA TYR A 513 23.52 5.01 1.84
C TYR A 513 23.44 6.39 2.48
N SER A 514 23.21 6.47 3.80
CA SER A 514 23.29 7.73 4.52
C SER A 514 24.71 8.29 4.50
N ASN A 515 25.74 7.46 4.43
CA ASN A 515 27.14 7.89 4.37
C ASN A 515 27.65 8.22 2.95
N ALA A 516 26.85 7.98 1.91
CA ALA A 516 27.22 8.27 0.53
C ALA A 516 26.80 9.71 0.15
N ILE A 517 27.77 10.62 -0.01
CA ILE A 517 27.53 11.96 -0.58
C ILE A 517 27.80 11.93 -2.08
#